data_AF-A0A970X6Q0-F1
#
_entry.id   AF-A0A970X6Q0-F1
#
_cell.length_a   1.000
_cell.length_b   1.000
_cell.length_c   1.000
_cell.angle_alpha   90.00
_cell.angle_beta   90.00
_cell.angle_gamma   90.00
#
_symmetry.space_group_name_H-M   'P 1'
#
loop_
_entity.id
_entity.type
_entity.pdbx_description
1 polymer ?
#
loop_
_entity_poly.entity_id
_entity_poly.type
_entity_poly.pdbx_seq_one_letter_code
_entity_poly.pdbx_strand_id
1 'polypeptide(L)'
;MTAKEKLVDELSEAEAAAELRSWSARRGRLAALTESAPIDDEPFTDEDVAAVDESYADLAAGATTMPVGEFRRSRGPASRAE
;
A
#
# COMPACT_ATOMS: atom_id res chain seq x y z
N MET A 1 18.84 -4.97 -1.51
CA MET A 1 18.62 -3.52 -1.41
C MET A 1 17.52 -3.15 -2.38
N THR A 2 16.37 -2.73 -1.87
CA THR A 2 15.18 -2.39 -2.66
C THR A 2 15.20 -0.93 -3.10
N ALA A 3 14.44 -0.58 -4.15
CA ALA A 3 14.37 0.81 -4.64
C ALA A 3 13.89 1.80 -3.56
N LYS A 4 13.06 1.32 -2.63
CA LYS A 4 12.59 2.08 -1.47
C LYS A 4 13.71 2.36 -0.46
N GLU A 5 14.62 1.40 -0.25
CA GLU A 5 15.78 1.56 0.64
C GLU A 5 16.76 2.60 0.09
N LYS A 6 17.04 2.59 -1.22
CA LYS A 6 17.88 3.62 -1.87
C LYS A 6 17.31 5.04 -1.72
N LEU A 7 16.01 5.20 -1.88
CA LEU A 7 15.36 6.51 -1.85
C LEU A 7 15.38 7.15 -0.44
N VAL A 8 15.36 6.33 0.61
CA VAL A 8 15.38 6.80 2.00
C VAL A 8 16.79 7.21 2.43
N ASP A 9 17.82 6.52 1.93
CA ASP A 9 19.22 6.81 2.30
C ASP A 9 19.79 8.06 1.60
N GLU A 10 19.17 8.51 0.49
CA GLU A 10 19.63 9.65 -0.32
C GLU A 10 18.96 10.99 0.04
N LEU A 11 17.83 10.96 0.74
CA LEU A 11 17.08 12.17 1.11
C LEU A 11 17.39 12.57 2.54
N SER A 12 17.72 13.85 2.74
CA SER A 12 17.73 14.43 4.08
C SER A 12 16.32 14.35 4.68
N GLU A 13 16.23 14.35 6.01
CA GLU A 13 14.95 14.31 6.73
C GLU A 13 13.98 15.43 6.28
N ALA A 14 14.52 16.59 5.93
CA ALA A 14 13.76 17.72 5.40
C ALA A 14 13.18 17.45 4.00
N GLU A 15 13.96 16.81 3.12
CA GLU A 15 13.53 16.45 1.76
C GLU A 15 12.53 15.29 1.78
N ALA A 16 12.75 14.28 2.62
CA ALA A 16 11.80 13.21 2.86
C ALA A 16 10.46 13.77 3.38
N ALA A 17 10.48 14.73 4.30
CA ALA A 17 9.27 15.39 4.80
C ALA A 17 8.58 16.22 3.70
N ALA A 18 9.33 16.88 2.82
CA ALA A 18 8.79 17.62 1.68
C ALA A 18 8.12 16.70 0.65
N GLU A 19 8.75 15.56 0.34
CA GLU A 19 8.17 14.55 -0.55
C GLU A 19 6.94 13.88 0.06
N LEU A 20 6.95 13.55 1.34
CA LEU A 20 5.77 13.02 2.03
C LEU A 20 4.58 14.00 1.98
N ARG A 21 4.84 15.31 2.14
CA ARG A 21 3.80 16.34 1.92
C ARG A 21 3.31 16.35 0.47
N SER A 22 4.20 16.21 -0.51
CA SER A 22 3.86 16.12 -1.93
C SER A 22 2.94 14.92 -2.22
N TRP A 23 3.23 13.76 -1.63
CA TRP A 23 2.45 12.54 -1.75
C TRP A 23 1.09 12.65 -1.08
N SER A 24 1.01 13.28 0.08
CA SER A 24 -0.26 13.53 0.77
C SER A 24 -1.20 14.40 -0.08
N ALA A 25 -0.68 15.42 -0.77
CA ALA A 25 -1.44 16.25 -1.71
C ALA A 25 -1.83 15.49 -3.00
N ARG A 26 -0.99 14.53 -3.44
CA ARG A 26 -1.31 13.64 -4.58
C ARG A 26 -2.33 12.57 -4.22
N ARG A 27 -2.44 12.17 -2.95
CA ARG A 27 -3.39 11.14 -2.47
C ARG A 27 -4.84 11.47 -2.82
N GLY A 28 -5.25 12.74 -2.73
CA GLY A 28 -6.60 13.16 -3.15
C GLY A 28 -6.85 12.98 -4.66
N ARG A 29 -5.83 13.23 -5.49
CA ARG A 29 -5.91 12.99 -6.95
C ARG A 29 -5.86 11.51 -7.30
N LEU A 30 -5.03 10.74 -6.61
CA LEU A 30 -4.94 9.29 -6.76
C LEU A 30 -6.24 8.60 -6.34
N ALA A 31 -6.86 9.05 -5.24
CA ALA A 31 -8.16 8.55 -4.81
C ALA A 31 -9.25 8.80 -5.87
N ALA A 32 -9.30 10.02 -6.42
CA ALA A 32 -10.23 10.36 -7.49
C ALA A 32 -9.98 9.54 -8.78
N LEU A 33 -8.72 9.23 -9.09
CA LEU A 33 -8.36 8.35 -10.21
C LEU A 33 -8.81 6.90 -9.98
N THR A 34 -8.72 6.40 -8.74
CA THR A 34 -9.18 5.05 -8.40
C THR A 34 -10.70 4.94 -8.27
N GLU A 35 -11.40 6.01 -7.86
CA GLU A 35 -12.87 6.04 -7.81
C GLU A 35 -13.51 6.01 -9.21
N SER A 36 -12.79 6.51 -10.21
CA SER A 36 -13.19 6.49 -11.62
C SER A 36 -12.45 5.44 -12.44
N ALA A 37 -11.64 4.60 -11.79
CA ALA A 37 -10.94 3.54 -12.48
C ALA A 37 -11.97 2.53 -13.01
N PRO A 38 -11.78 2.02 -14.24
CA PRO A 38 -12.59 0.92 -14.73
C PRO A 38 -12.42 -0.28 -13.79
N ILE A 39 -13.53 -0.94 -13.49
CA ILE A 39 -13.52 -2.23 -12.80
C ILE A 39 -12.81 -3.21 -13.71
N ASP A 40 -11.87 -3.96 -13.16
CA ASP A 40 -11.26 -5.09 -13.86
C ASP A 40 -12.31 -6.19 -14.02
N ASP A 41 -12.80 -6.36 -15.25
CA ASP A 41 -13.79 -7.35 -15.65
C ASP A 41 -13.17 -8.56 -16.35
N GLU A 42 -11.84 -8.64 -16.39
CA GLU A 42 -11.13 -9.79 -16.93
C GLU A 42 -11.37 -11.01 -16.03
N PRO A 43 -11.51 -12.21 -16.62
CA PRO A 43 -11.62 -13.42 -15.83
C PRO A 43 -10.32 -13.67 -15.06
N PHE A 44 -10.44 -14.15 -13.82
CA PHE A 44 -9.28 -14.61 -13.06
C PHE A 44 -8.49 -15.65 -13.86
N THR A 45 -7.18 -15.47 -13.90
CA THR A 45 -6.25 -16.41 -14.52
C THR A 45 -5.83 -17.49 -13.54
N ASP A 46 -5.24 -18.57 -14.05
CA ASP A 46 -4.64 -19.62 -13.21
C ASP A 46 -3.50 -19.05 -12.33
N GLU A 47 -2.81 -18.02 -12.80
CA GLU A 47 -1.74 -17.34 -12.04
C GLU A 47 -2.32 -16.56 -10.86
N ASP A 48 -3.45 -15.88 -11.03
CA ASP A 48 -4.12 -15.18 -9.93
C ASP A 48 -4.58 -16.16 -8.85
N VAL A 49 -5.15 -17.30 -9.27
CA VAL A 49 -5.57 -18.36 -8.36
C VAL A 49 -4.37 -18.93 -7.60
N ALA A 50 -3.27 -19.21 -8.31
CA ALA A 50 -2.05 -19.73 -7.69
C ALA A 50 -1.44 -18.75 -6.67
N ALA A 51 -1.44 -17.44 -6.96
CA ALA A 51 -0.94 -16.41 -6.05
C ALA A 51 -1.80 -16.30 -4.78
N VAL A 52 -3.13 -16.46 -4.91
CA VAL A 52 -4.05 -16.50 -3.78
C VAL A 52 -3.82 -17.77 -2.95
N ASP A 53 -3.66 -18.92 -3.59
CA ASP A 53 -3.39 -20.19 -2.91
C ASP A 53 -2.06 -20.18 -2.16
N GLU A 54 -1.00 -19.60 -2.75
CA GLU A 54 0.28 -19.36 -2.09
C GLU A 54 0.11 -18.54 -0.81
N SER A 55 -0.66 -17.44 -0.89
CA SER A 55 -0.94 -16.59 0.26
C SER A 55 -1.68 -17.34 1.37
N TYR A 56 -2.63 -18.22 1.03
CA TYR A 56 -3.32 -19.04 2.02
C TYR A 56 -2.40 -20.11 2.62
N ALA A 57 -1.52 -20.71 1.83
CA ALA A 57 -0.53 -21.66 2.31
C ALA A 57 0.43 -21.02 3.31
N ASP A 58 0.89 -19.80 3.06
CA ASP A 58 1.72 -19.02 3.99
C ASP A 58 1.00 -18.74 5.31
N LEU A 59 -0.27 -18.34 5.25
CA LEU A 59 -1.08 -18.16 6.44
C LEU A 59 -1.25 -19.46 7.24
N ALA A 60 -1.47 -20.58 6.55
CA ALA A 60 -1.55 -21.91 7.18
C ALA A 60 -0.21 -22.35 7.79
N ALA A 61 0.91 -21.95 7.18
CA ALA A 61 2.26 -22.17 7.70
C ALA A 61 2.63 -21.23 8.87
N GLY A 62 1.72 -20.34 9.27
CA GLY A 62 1.92 -19.43 10.41
C GLY A 62 2.70 -18.17 10.05
N ALA A 63 2.60 -17.69 8.80
CA ALA A 63 3.19 -16.42 8.39
C ALA A 63 2.81 -15.30 9.36
N THR A 64 3.77 -14.38 9.59
CA THR A 64 3.58 -13.23 10.47
C THR A 64 2.44 -12.36 9.94
N THR A 65 1.35 -12.28 10.69
CA THR A 65 0.21 -11.41 10.38
C THR A 65 0.25 -10.18 11.30
N MET A 66 -0.21 -9.04 10.77
CA MET A 66 -0.41 -7.84 11.56
C MET A 66 -1.91 -7.69 11.86
N PRO A 67 -2.33 -7.60 13.14
CA PRO A 67 -3.71 -7.34 13.48
C PRO A 67 -4.20 -6.04 12.82
N VAL A 68 -5.41 -6.03 12.27
CA VAL A 68 -5.97 -4.85 11.59
C VAL A 68 -5.96 -3.61 12.49
N GLY A 69 -6.19 -3.76 13.79
CA GLY A 69 -6.10 -2.67 14.75
C GLY A 69 -4.69 -2.10 14.91
N GLU A 70 -3.67 -2.96 14.85
CA GLU A 70 -2.26 -2.55 14.88
C GLU A 70 -1.85 -1.87 13.58
N PHE A 71 -2.27 -2.42 12.44
CA PHE A 71 -2.08 -1.82 11.12
C PHE A 71 -2.71 -0.42 11.02
N ARG A 72 -3.92 -0.23 11.57
CA ARG A 72 -4.58 1.08 11.61
C ARG A 72 -3.84 2.08 12.50
N ARG A 73 -3.29 1.63 13.64
CA ARG A 73 -2.49 2.47 14.53
C ARG A 73 -1.15 2.86 13.90
N SER A 74 -0.48 1.94 13.21
CA SER A 74 0.81 2.20 12.56
C SER A 74 0.72 3.18 11.39
N ARG A 75 -0.46 3.33 10.77
CA ARG A 75 -0.69 4.27 9.66
C ARG A 75 -1.38 5.59 10.04
N GLY A 76 -1.73 5.77 11.32
CA GLY A 76 -2.48 6.94 11.81
C GLY A 76 -3.94 6.99 11.29
N PRO A 77 -4.83 7.78 11.92
CA PRO A 77 -6.19 7.93 11.43
C PRO A 77 -6.17 8.50 10.01
N ALA A 78 -6.96 7.91 9.10
CA ALA A 78 -7.27 8.55 7.84
C ALA A 78 -7.96 9.88 8.18
N SER A 79 -7.25 11.00 8.02
CA SER A 79 -7.82 12.33 8.20
C SER A 79 -9.00 12.44 7.24
N ARG A 80 -10.22 12.44 7.79
CA ARG A 80 -11.43 12.80 7.08
C ARG A 80 -11.29 14.28 6.75
N ALA A 81 -11.03 14.61 5.48
CA ALA A 81 -11.09 15.98 5.02
C ALA A 81 -12.56 16.36 4.89
N GLU A 82 -13.01 17.24 5.79
CA GLU A 82 -14.20 18.07 5.58
C GLU A 82 -13.92 19.17 4.53
#